data_AF-A0A1Q8ZRB3-F1
#
_entry.id   AF-A0A1Q8ZRB3-F1
#
_cell.length_a   1.000
_cell.length_b   1.000
_cell.length_c   1.000
_cell.angle_alpha   90.00
_cell.angle_beta   90.00
_cell.angle_gamma   90.00
#
_symmetry.space_group_name_H-M   'P 1'
#
loop_
_entity.id
_entity.type
_entity.pdbx_description
1 polymer ?
#
loop_
_entity_poly.entity_id
_entity_poly.type
_entity_poly.pdbx_seq_one_letter_code
_entity_poly.pdbx_strand_id
1 'polypeptide(L)' 'MTKPASIPVGCWPAILRDEHAAAYAGEKTVEAFLSRVGVIWPEPFINSGIGKGRFRAWRKIDLDQVINPVGVSGDPEAL' A
#
# COMPACT_ATOMS: atom_id res chain seq x y z
N MET A 1 -0.41 -5.92 20.14
CA MET A 1 -0.93 -4.53 20.15
C MET A 1 -1.08 -4.12 18.72
N THR A 2 -2.25 -3.60 18.37
CA THR A 2 -2.60 -3.33 16.99
C THR A 2 -2.33 -1.90 16.61
N LYS A 3 -1.48 -1.74 15.59
CA LYS A 3 -1.05 -0.43 15.11
C LYS A 3 -2.12 0.13 14.17
N PRO A 4 -2.66 1.32 14.44
CA PRO A 4 -3.66 1.92 13.57
C PRO A 4 -3.03 2.25 12.22
N ALA A 5 -3.84 2.18 11.16
CA ALA A 5 -3.47 2.80 9.90
C ALA A 5 -3.45 4.32 10.07
N SER A 6 -2.52 5.00 9.39
CA SER A 6 -2.35 6.46 9.50
C SER A 6 -2.34 7.11 8.12
N ILE A 7 -3.12 8.16 7.94
CA ILE A 7 -3.16 8.93 6.69
C ILE A 7 -2.15 10.06 6.81
N PRO A 8 -1.20 10.20 5.87
CA PRO A 8 -0.24 11.30 5.89
C PRO A 8 -0.97 12.63 5.71
N VAL A 9 -0.47 13.67 6.40
CA VAL A 9 -0.98 15.03 6.22
C VAL A 9 -0.55 15.55 4.85
N GLY A 10 -1.52 15.94 4.01
CA GLY A 10 -1.27 16.43 2.66
C GLY A 10 -1.29 15.31 1.62
N CYS A 11 -0.21 15.17 0.84
CA CYS A 11 -0.12 14.18 -0.24
C CYS A 11 0.44 12.84 0.24
N TRP A 12 -0.01 11.77 -0.43
CA TRP A 12 0.55 10.43 -0.26
C TRP A 12 2.01 10.38 -0.75
N PRO A 13 2.96 9.91 0.07
CA PRO A 13 4.34 9.76 -0.37
C PRO A 13 4.44 8.61 -1.39
N ALA A 14 5.43 8.70 -2.30
CA ALA A 14 5.68 7.65 -3.27
C ALA A 14 6.09 6.30 -2.63
N ILE A 15 6.71 6.36 -1.45
CA ILE A 15 7.09 5.21 -0.63
C ILE A 15 6.29 5.24 0.67
N LEU A 16 5.52 4.18 0.91
CA LEU A 16 4.59 4.03 2.02
C LEU A 16 5.16 3.04 3.04
N ARG A 17 5.33 3.50 4.30
CA ARG A 17 5.62 2.63 5.44
C ARG A 17 4.36 1.90 5.90
N ASP A 18 4.50 0.91 6.79
CA ASP A 18 3.42 0.03 7.22
C ASP A 18 2.08 0.76 7.50
N GLU A 19 2.11 1.84 8.30
CA GLU A 19 0.90 2.61 8.69
C GLU A 19 0.23 3.33 7.51
N HIS A 20 1.03 3.93 6.63
CA HIS A 20 0.54 4.65 5.45
C HIS A 20 0.09 3.67 4.36
N ALA A 21 0.79 2.54 4.19
CA ALA A 21 0.41 1.52 3.22
C ALA A 21 -0.93 0.88 3.59
N ALA A 22 -1.13 0.57 4.89
CA ALA A 22 -2.42 0.10 5.39
C ALA A 22 -3.54 1.11 5.16
N ALA A 23 -3.28 2.40 5.44
CA ALA A 23 -4.27 3.45 5.21
C ALA A 23 -4.58 3.63 3.72
N TYR A 24 -3.57 3.58 2.86
CA TYR A 24 -3.73 3.67 1.41
C TYR A 24 -4.57 2.51 0.85
N ALA A 25 -4.38 1.32 1.40
CA ALA A 25 -5.14 0.12 1.10
C ALA A 25 -6.58 0.13 1.69
N GLY A 26 -6.97 1.16 2.45
CA GLY A 26 -8.28 1.24 3.10
C GLY A 26 -8.45 0.34 4.32
N GLU A 27 -7.35 -0.22 4.84
CA GLU A 27 -7.37 -1.10 6.01
C GLU A 27 -7.39 -0.28 7.30
N LYS A 28 -8.11 -0.74 8.33
CA LYS A 28 -8.19 -0.04 9.62
C LYS A 28 -6.90 -0.13 10.44
N THR A 29 -6.12 -1.19 10.23
CA THR A 29 -4.95 -1.53 11.05
C THR A 29 -3.84 -2.11 10.20
N VAL A 30 -2.61 -1.92 10.66
CA VAL A 30 -1.41 -2.45 9.99
C VAL A 30 -1.45 -3.97 9.93
N GLU A 31 -1.85 -4.67 10.99
CA GLU A 31 -1.87 -6.14 10.96
C GLU A 31 -2.93 -6.71 10.02
N ALA A 32 -4.08 -6.03 9.84
CA ALA A 32 -5.07 -6.41 8.85
C ALA A 32 -4.51 -6.31 7.43
N PHE A 33 -3.81 -5.20 7.13
CA PHE A 33 -3.09 -5.04 5.87
C PHE A 33 -2.04 -6.13 5.66
N LEU A 34 -1.16 -6.35 6.65
CA LEU A 34 -0.08 -7.33 6.55
C LEU A 34 -0.57 -8.78 6.42
N SER A 35 -1.71 -9.12 7.03
CA SER A 35 -2.31 -10.46 6.87
C SER A 35 -2.81 -10.72 5.45
N ARG A 36 -3.00 -9.66 4.65
CA ARG A 36 -3.46 -9.70 3.26
C ARG A 36 -2.35 -9.44 2.26
N VAL A 37 -1.16 -9.05 2.71
CA VAL A 37 0.05 -8.91 1.87
C VAL A 37 0.47 -10.29 1.36
N GLY A 38 0.77 -10.38 0.06
CA GLY A 38 1.04 -11.61 -0.66
C GLY A 38 -0.22 -12.36 -1.13
N VAL A 39 -1.42 -11.90 -0.76
CA VAL A 39 -2.69 -12.51 -1.18
C VAL A 39 -3.53 -11.52 -1.98
N ILE A 40 -3.84 -10.38 -1.37
CA ILE A 40 -4.59 -9.28 -1.98
C ILE A 40 -3.62 -8.13 -2.29
N TRP A 41 -2.79 -7.77 -1.32
CA TRP A 41 -1.84 -6.67 -1.44
C TRP A 41 -0.47 -7.19 -1.90
N PRO A 42 0.29 -6.40 -2.69
CA PRO A 42 1.59 -6.82 -3.18
C PRO A 42 2.61 -6.94 -2.05
N GLU A 43 3.65 -7.73 -2.28
CA GLU A 43 4.77 -7.80 -1.35
C GLU A 43 5.51 -6.46 -1.24
N PRO A 44 6.10 -6.16 -0.06
CA PRO A 44 6.84 -4.92 0.12
C PRO A 44 8.06 -4.86 -0.80
N PHE A 45 8.20 -3.75 -1.53
CA PHE A 45 9.38 -3.47 -2.34
C PHE A 45 10.67 -3.39 -1.51
N ILE A 46 10.58 -2.86 -0.28
CA ILE A 46 11.67 -2.92 0.69
C ILE A 46 11.24 -3.87 1.80
N ASN A 47 11.95 -4.98 1.95
CA ASN A 47 11.76 -5.90 3.05
C ASN A 47 13.09 -6.13 3.79
N SER A 48 13.43 -5.21 4.69
CA SER A 48 14.67 -5.33 5.47
C SER A 48 14.50 -6.25 6.70
N GLY A 49 13.29 -6.79 6.93
CA GLY A 49 12.95 -7.68 8.04
C GLY A 49 12.42 -6.97 9.30
N ILE A 50 12.44 -7.68 10.43
CA ILE A 50 12.04 -7.19 11.76
C ILE A 50 13.28 -6.96 12.64
N GLY A 51 13.39 -5.78 13.27
CA GLY A 51 14.51 -5.39 14.14
C GLY A 51 14.86 -3.89 14.09
N LYS A 52 15.80 -3.43 14.93
CA LYS A 52 16.28 -2.03 14.90
C LYS A 52 16.85 -1.69 13.51
N GLY A 53 16.30 -0.64 12.89
CA GLY A 53 16.71 -0.16 11.57
C GLY A 53 16.09 -0.92 10.38
N ARG A 54 15.29 -1.95 10.63
CA ARG A 54 14.59 -2.71 9.58
C ARG A 54 13.16 -2.22 9.47
N PHE A 55 12.72 -2.00 8.25
CA PHE A 55 11.36 -1.58 7.94
C PHE A 55 10.88 -2.24 6.65
N ARG A 56 9.55 -2.23 6.49
CA ARG A 56 8.91 -2.57 5.23
C ARG A 56 8.40 -1.31 4.57
N ALA A 57 8.47 -1.29 3.25
CA ALA A 57 7.87 -0.22 2.48
C ALA A 57 7.31 -0.73 1.16
N TRP A 58 6.21 -0.10 0.77
CA TRP A 58 5.51 -0.33 -0.49
C TRP A 58 5.64 0.91 -1.35
N ARG A 59 5.74 0.73 -2.67
CA ARG A 59 5.60 1.86 -3.58
C ARG A 59 4.10 2.10 -3.77
N LYS A 60 3.70 3.37 -3.69
CA LYS A 60 2.31 3.77 -3.96
C LYS A 60 1.81 3.21 -5.29
N ILE A 61 2.66 3.25 -6.32
CA ILE A 61 2.33 2.74 -7.66
C ILE A 61 2.03 1.23 -7.69
N ASP A 62 2.72 0.43 -6.87
CA ASP A 62 2.46 -1.02 -6.80
C ASP A 62 1.10 -1.28 -6.16
N LEU A 63 0.71 -0.47 -5.15
CA LEU A 63 -0.63 -0.53 -4.57
C LEU A 63 -1.69 -0.02 -5.55
N ASP A 64 -1.44 1.08 -6.27
CA ASP A 64 -2.35 1.61 -7.29
C ASP A 64 -2.66 0.57 -8.38
N GLN A 65 -1.66 -0.19 -8.84
CA GLN A 65 -1.87 -1.25 -9.83
C GLN A 65 -2.78 -2.37 -9.32
N VAL A 66 -2.77 -2.66 -8.02
CA VAL A 66 -3.66 -3.66 -7.43
C VAL A 66 -5.07 -3.10 -7.20
N ILE A 67 -5.17 -1.82 -6.80
CA ILE A 67 -6.45 -1.14 -6.55
C ILE A 67 -7.19 -0.86 -7.85
N ASN A 68 -6.46 -0.40 -8.86
CA ASN A 68 -6.95 -0.16 -10.20
C ASN A 68 -6.01 -0.87 -11.19
N PRO A 69 -6.22 -2.18 -11.41
CA PRO A 69 -5.48 -2.94 -12.41
C PRO A 69 -5.94 -2.48 -13.78
N VAL A 70 -5.47 -1.31 -14.21
CA VAL A 70 -5.72 -0.82 -15.55
C VAL A 70 -4.88 -1.67 -16.50
N GLY A 71 -5.52 -2.68 -17.07
CA GLY A 71 -5.20 -3.15 -18.41
C GLY A 71 -6.30 -2.65 -19.32
N VAL A 72 -5.97 -1.84 -20.32
CA VAL A 72 -6.58 -1.89 -21.66
C VAL A 72 -8.09 -2.23 -21.66
N SER A 73 -8.92 -1.23 -21.43
CA SER A 73 -10.21 -1.11 -22.10
C SER A 73 -10.32 0.35 -22.43
N GLY A 74 -9.92 0.66 -23.66
CA GLY A 74 -9.99 2.02 -24.17
C GLY A 74 -11.44 2.38 -24.43
N ASP A 75 -11.83 3.54 -23.94
CA ASP A 75 -12.74 4.41 -24.66
C ASP A 75 -12.21 5.83 -24.44
N PRO A 76 -11.53 6.44 -25.44
CA PRO A 76 -11.40 7.88 -25.47
C PRO A 76 -12.82 8.41 -25.65
N GLU A 77 -13.31 9.19 -24.69
CA GLU A 77 -14.58 9.89 -24.80
C GLU A 77 -14.46 10.89 -25.98
N ALA A 78 -14.77 10.37 -27.17
CA ALA A 78 -15.29 11.11 -28.28
C ALA A 78 -16.81 11.06 -28.12
N LEU A 79 -17.38 12.15 -27.61
CA LEU A 79 -18.67 12.71 -28.03
C LEU A 79 -18.75 14.18 -27.62
#